data_AF-I6AWG4-F1
#
_entry.id   AF-I6AWG4-F1
#
_cell.length_a   1.000
_cell.length_b   1.000
_cell.length_c   1.000
_cell.angle_alpha   90.00
_cell.angle_beta   90.00
_cell.angle_gamma   90.00
#
_symmetry.space_group_name_H-M   'P 1'
#
loop_
_entity.id
_entity.type
_entity.pdbx_description
1 polymer ?
#
loop_
_entity_poly.entity_id
_entity_poly.type
_entity_poly.pdbx_seq_one_letter_code
_entity_poly.pdbx_strand_id
1 'polypeptide(L)'
;MKIIDIPGITYEEPSLTFEAIEQRNKLIVESSRIAQIVDELDAENATAVLRDITARLAECETARKSIKAPIDELVFKIQDTAKTYAAPLLTEKDRLSRILGAYQQAQRDKAAREEREAREEAARIAREAAADIAAKQAAHGVDSPEAIQAEQQAAEAISVARQEVAAVVPKIEGTAVKRTWAWELVDINALFAARPDLVTLIPDKTAIRAALKKTQSIPGLRIFEDVKTIIR
;
A
#
# COMPACT_ATOMS: atom_id res chain seq x y z
N MET A 1 26.88 2.84 -8.53
CA MET A 1 26.33 2.59 -9.87
C MET A 1 25.05 3.40 -10.01
N LYS A 2 24.94 4.27 -11.02
CA LYS A 2 23.67 4.95 -11.32
C LYS A 2 22.81 4.00 -12.16
N ILE A 3 21.56 3.75 -11.75
CA ILE A 3 20.63 2.89 -12.49
C ILE A 3 19.93 3.67 -13.61
N ILE A 4 19.67 4.95 -13.38
CA ILE A 4 19.13 5.89 -14.36
C ILE A 4 20.06 7.11 -14.36
N ASP A 5 20.43 7.58 -15.54
CA ASP A 5 21.23 8.79 -15.74
C ASP A 5 20.56 9.65 -16.80
N ILE A 6 20.59 10.97 -16.58
CA ILE A 6 20.06 11.94 -17.55
C ILE A 6 21.14 13.00 -17.77
N PRO A 7 21.91 12.89 -18.85
CA PRO A 7 23.02 13.81 -19.08
C PRO A 7 22.51 15.21 -19.42
N GLY A 8 23.18 16.22 -18.86
CA GLY A 8 23.04 17.61 -19.32
C GLY A 8 21.80 18.37 -18.86
N ILE A 9 21.08 17.92 -17.83
CA ILE A 9 20.00 18.74 -17.23
C ILE A 9 20.63 19.81 -16.33
N THR A 10 20.50 21.07 -16.72
CA THR A 10 20.69 22.23 -15.86
C THR A 10 19.33 22.77 -15.41
N TYR A 11 19.24 23.16 -14.14
CA TYR A 11 18.04 23.78 -13.59
C TYR A 11 18.29 25.27 -13.37
N GLU A 12 17.40 26.09 -13.91
CA GLU A 12 17.31 27.51 -13.62
C GLU A 12 15.92 27.81 -13.04
N GLU A 13 15.88 28.68 -12.04
CA GLU A 13 14.62 29.04 -11.37
C GLU A 13 13.75 29.90 -12.31
N PRO A 14 12.47 29.54 -12.52
CA PRO A 14 11.56 30.35 -13.33
C PRO A 14 11.40 31.75 -12.73
N SER A 15 11.54 32.77 -13.56
CA SER A 15 11.32 34.17 -13.18
C SER A 15 10.39 34.86 -14.18
N LEU A 16 9.68 35.88 -13.70
CA LEU A 16 8.90 36.75 -14.57
C LEU A 16 9.83 37.72 -15.30
N THR A 17 9.59 37.93 -16.59
CA THR A 17 10.30 38.97 -17.33
C THR A 17 9.91 40.35 -16.83
N PHE A 18 10.83 41.32 -16.96
CA PHE A 18 10.55 42.71 -16.62
C PHE A 18 9.32 43.25 -17.36
N GLU A 19 9.22 42.97 -18.66
CA GLU A 19 8.10 43.37 -19.50
C GLU A 19 6.76 42.79 -19.02
N ALA A 20 6.71 41.51 -18.62
CA ALA A 20 5.49 40.89 -18.11
C ALA A 20 5.03 41.55 -16.79
N ILE A 21 5.97 41.93 -15.93
CA ILE A 21 5.68 42.67 -14.70
C ILE A 21 5.12 44.06 -15.02
N GLU A 22 5.73 44.77 -15.97
CA GLU A 22 5.29 46.11 -16.39
C GLU A 22 3.87 46.09 -16.97
N GLN A 23 3.59 45.18 -17.91
CA GLN A 23 2.27 45.00 -18.51
C GLN A 23 1.20 44.66 -17.47
N ARG A 24 1.51 43.74 -16.55
CA ARG A 24 0.62 43.40 -15.42
C ARG A 24 0.32 44.64 -14.58
N ASN A 25 1.36 45.37 -14.18
CA ASN A 25 1.20 46.55 -13.32
C ASN A 25 0.38 47.64 -14.01
N LYS A 26 0.55 47.84 -15.32
CA LYS A 26 -0.27 48.77 -16.11
C LYS A 26 -1.76 48.42 -16.03
N LEU A 27 -2.13 47.17 -16.25
CA LEU A 27 -3.53 46.72 -16.14
C LEU A 27 -4.08 46.83 -14.71
N ILE A 28 -3.25 46.61 -13.69
CA ILE A 28 -3.65 46.82 -12.29
C ILE A 28 -3.95 48.30 -12.03
N VAL A 29 -3.12 49.21 -12.55
CA VAL A 29 -3.35 50.66 -12.43
C VAL A 29 -4.57 51.10 -13.24
N GLU A 30 -4.79 50.53 -14.43
CA GLU A 30 -5.96 50.84 -15.26
C GLU A 30 -7.26 50.35 -14.60
N SER A 31 -7.26 49.13 -14.06
CA SER A 31 -8.42 48.60 -13.33
C SER A 31 -8.70 49.32 -12.02
N SER A 32 -7.67 49.79 -11.29
CA SER A 32 -7.87 50.51 -10.03
C SER A 32 -8.52 51.87 -10.20
N ARG A 33 -8.49 52.45 -11.41
CA ARG A 33 -9.20 53.69 -11.74
C ARG A 33 -10.72 53.49 -11.83
N ILE A 34 -11.19 52.27 -11.99
CA ILE A 34 -12.61 51.94 -12.09
C ILE A 34 -13.14 51.59 -10.71
N ALA A 35 -13.58 52.60 -9.97
CA ALA A 35 -14.11 52.44 -8.61
C ALA A 35 -15.58 52.01 -8.58
N GLN A 36 -16.37 52.50 -9.52
CA GLN A 36 -17.80 52.20 -9.69
C GLN A 36 -18.15 52.33 -11.17
N ILE A 37 -19.14 51.57 -11.62
CA ILE A 37 -19.74 51.70 -12.95
C ILE A 37 -21.05 52.48 -12.76
N VAL A 38 -21.12 53.71 -13.25
CA VAL A 38 -22.33 54.56 -13.11
C VAL A 38 -23.07 54.76 -14.43
N ASP A 39 -22.40 54.55 -15.57
CA ASP A 39 -22.99 54.68 -16.91
C ASP A 39 -22.48 53.62 -17.91
N GLU A 40 -22.94 53.73 -19.16
CA GLU A 40 -22.60 52.81 -20.24
C GLU A 40 -21.13 52.94 -20.68
N LEU A 41 -20.55 54.14 -20.62
CA LEU A 41 -19.15 54.37 -20.96
C LEU A 41 -18.21 53.72 -19.93
N ASP A 42 -18.55 53.80 -18.64
CA ASP A 42 -17.86 53.08 -17.58
C ASP A 42 -17.94 51.56 -17.78
N ALA A 43 -19.11 51.06 -18.19
CA ALA A 43 -19.32 49.65 -18.45
C ALA A 43 -18.49 49.14 -19.64
N GLU A 44 -18.38 49.92 -20.72
CA GLU A 44 -17.51 49.64 -21.86
C GLU A 44 -16.03 49.63 -21.45
N ASN A 45 -15.58 50.64 -20.71
CA ASN A 45 -14.20 50.73 -20.21
C ASN A 45 -13.85 49.55 -19.28
N ALA A 46 -14.73 49.20 -18.35
CA ALA A 46 -14.56 48.06 -17.46
C ALA A 46 -14.51 46.73 -18.21
N THR A 47 -15.34 46.60 -19.25
CA THR A 47 -15.33 45.42 -20.12
C THR A 47 -14.02 45.29 -20.89
N ALA A 48 -13.49 46.40 -21.42
CA ALA A 48 -12.20 46.40 -22.12
C ALA A 48 -11.04 45.99 -21.19
N VAL A 49 -10.94 46.60 -20.00
CA VAL A 49 -9.90 46.27 -19.02
C VAL A 49 -10.03 44.82 -18.53
N LEU A 50 -11.25 44.35 -18.27
CA LEU A 50 -11.50 42.96 -17.86
C LEU A 50 -11.10 41.96 -18.96
N ARG A 51 -11.34 42.29 -20.23
CA ARG A 51 -10.92 41.46 -21.37
C ARG A 51 -9.41 41.36 -21.43
N ASP A 52 -8.71 42.47 -21.27
CA ASP A 52 -7.25 42.52 -21.38
C ASP A 52 -6.58 41.78 -20.20
N ILE A 53 -7.13 41.90 -18.99
CA ILE A 53 -6.72 41.09 -17.83
C ILE A 53 -6.93 39.60 -18.12
N THR A 54 -8.10 39.23 -18.65
CA THR A 54 -8.43 37.84 -18.98
C THR A 54 -7.45 37.27 -20.01
N ALA A 55 -7.12 38.05 -21.04
CA ALA A 55 -6.14 37.67 -22.05
C ALA A 55 -4.74 37.46 -21.45
N ARG A 56 -4.26 38.37 -20.58
CA ARG A 56 -2.96 38.21 -19.89
C ARG A 56 -2.92 36.94 -19.03
N LEU A 57 -4.00 36.63 -18.32
CA LEU A 57 -4.09 35.41 -17.51
C LEU A 57 -4.03 34.15 -18.39
N ALA A 58 -4.72 34.16 -19.54
CA ALA A 58 -4.68 33.05 -20.49
C ALA A 58 -3.28 32.84 -21.09
N GLU A 59 -2.55 33.92 -21.38
CA GLU A 59 -1.16 33.84 -21.86
C GLU A 59 -0.22 33.28 -20.80
N CYS A 60 -0.35 33.70 -19.53
CA CYS A 60 0.41 33.13 -18.42
C CYS A 60 0.21 31.62 -18.30
N GLU A 61 -1.05 31.16 -18.36
CA GLU A 61 -1.35 29.71 -18.33
C GLU A 61 -0.82 28.98 -19.57
N THR A 62 -0.82 29.62 -20.74
CA THR A 62 -0.27 29.05 -21.97
C THR A 62 1.25 28.89 -21.86
N ALA A 63 1.95 29.92 -21.39
CA ALA A 63 3.39 29.88 -21.14
C ALA A 63 3.74 28.78 -20.11
N ARG A 64 2.98 28.72 -19.00
CA ARG A 64 3.14 27.68 -17.97
C ARG A 64 3.02 26.27 -18.56
N LYS A 65 1.97 26.02 -19.35
CA LYS A 65 1.75 24.72 -20.00
C LYS A 65 2.86 24.38 -20.98
N SER A 66 3.30 25.35 -21.79
CA SER A 66 4.37 25.16 -22.77
C SER A 66 5.70 24.78 -22.12
N ILE A 67 6.08 25.46 -21.04
CA ILE A 67 7.31 25.17 -20.28
C ILE A 67 7.20 23.82 -19.55
N LYS A 68 6.03 23.54 -18.96
CA LYS A 68 5.81 22.31 -18.18
C LYS A 68 5.74 21.05 -19.04
N ALA A 69 5.18 21.14 -20.25
CA ALA A 69 4.98 19.98 -21.14
C ALA A 69 6.23 19.11 -21.36
N PRO A 70 7.40 19.65 -21.75
CA PRO A 70 8.61 18.83 -21.91
C PRO A 70 9.11 18.23 -20.59
N ILE A 71 8.89 18.92 -19.46
CA ILE A 71 9.24 18.41 -18.13
C ILE A 71 8.34 17.23 -17.76
N ASP A 72 7.04 17.32 -18.04
CA ASP A 72 6.10 16.21 -17.81
C ASP A 72 6.45 14.99 -18.67
N GLU A 73 6.81 15.22 -19.93
CA GLU A 73 7.27 14.16 -20.82
C GLU A 73 8.56 13.51 -20.27
N LEU A 74 9.50 14.31 -19.76
CA LEU A 74 10.71 13.81 -19.13
C LEU A 74 10.38 12.99 -17.87
N VAL A 75 9.51 13.49 -17.00
CA VAL A 75 9.05 12.77 -15.79
C VAL A 75 8.42 11.44 -16.18
N PHE A 76 7.58 11.42 -17.22
CA PHE A 76 6.98 10.19 -17.73
C PHE A 76 8.06 9.21 -18.20
N LYS A 77 9.04 9.65 -19.01
CA LYS A 77 10.15 8.81 -19.50
C LYS A 77 11.01 8.24 -18.36
N ILE A 78 11.27 9.05 -17.32
CA ILE A 78 11.99 8.59 -16.12
C ILE A 78 11.21 7.47 -15.43
N GLN A 79 9.91 7.68 -15.21
CA GLN A 79 9.06 6.69 -14.56
C GLN A 79 8.95 5.41 -15.39
N ASP A 80 8.80 5.54 -16.71
CA ASP A 80 8.71 4.40 -17.62
C ASP A 80 10.02 3.59 -17.67
N THR A 81 11.16 4.28 -17.72
CA THR A 81 12.49 3.64 -17.64
C THR A 81 12.67 2.89 -16.32
N ALA A 82 12.29 3.54 -15.20
CA ALA A 82 12.34 2.91 -13.89
C ALA A 82 11.44 1.67 -13.79
N LYS A 83 10.21 1.75 -14.31
CA LYS A 83 9.27 0.63 -14.38
C LYS A 83 9.81 -0.51 -15.22
N THR A 84 10.36 -0.21 -16.39
CA THR A 84 10.95 -1.20 -17.30
C THR A 84 12.11 -1.94 -16.66
N TYR A 85 12.99 -1.24 -15.92
CA TYR A 85 14.06 -1.87 -15.16
C TYR A 85 13.54 -2.72 -13.99
N ALA A 86 12.59 -2.19 -13.22
CA ALA A 86 12.11 -2.82 -11.99
C ALA A 86 11.18 -4.03 -12.23
N ALA A 87 10.33 -3.99 -13.25
CA ALA A 87 9.29 -5.00 -13.50
C ALA A 87 9.81 -6.46 -13.55
N PRO A 88 10.85 -6.81 -14.33
CA PRO A 88 11.37 -8.18 -14.34
C PRO A 88 12.00 -8.57 -13.00
N LEU A 89 12.69 -7.64 -12.32
CA LEU A 89 13.28 -7.90 -11.01
C LEU A 89 12.23 -8.14 -9.93
N LEU A 90 11.13 -7.38 -9.94
CA LEU A 90 10.00 -7.59 -9.03
C LEU A 90 9.33 -8.94 -9.29
N THR A 91 9.14 -9.30 -10.56
CA THR A 91 8.58 -10.60 -10.96
C THR A 91 9.45 -11.75 -10.43
N GLU A 92 10.77 -11.68 -10.62
CA GLU A 92 11.69 -12.72 -10.14
C GLU A 92 11.81 -12.74 -8.61
N LYS A 93 11.84 -11.57 -7.97
CA LYS A 93 11.83 -11.46 -6.51
C LYS A 93 10.59 -12.15 -5.93
N ASP A 94 9.41 -11.91 -6.49
CA ASP A 94 8.17 -12.50 -6.03
C ASP A 94 8.15 -14.01 -6.28
N ARG A 95 8.63 -14.46 -7.45
CA ARG A 95 8.78 -15.89 -7.78
C ARG A 95 9.67 -16.60 -6.75
N LEU A 96 10.86 -16.05 -6.48
CA LEU A 96 11.80 -16.61 -5.50
C LEU A 96 11.24 -16.57 -4.08
N SER A 97 10.55 -15.49 -3.71
CA SER A 97 9.92 -15.37 -2.38
C SER A 97 8.85 -16.44 -2.17
N ARG A 98 8.04 -16.74 -3.20
CA ARG A 98 7.04 -17.83 -3.14
C ARG A 98 7.68 -19.21 -3.04
N ILE A 99 8.70 -19.49 -3.86
CA ILE A 99 9.43 -20.77 -3.82
C ILE A 99 10.05 -20.99 -2.43
N LEU A 100 10.72 -19.96 -1.90
CA LEU A 100 11.34 -20.02 -0.58
C LEU A 100 10.30 -20.19 0.53
N GLY A 101 9.17 -19.47 0.44
CA GLY A 101 8.06 -19.62 1.37
C GLY A 101 7.48 -21.04 1.38
N ALA A 102 7.25 -21.62 0.20
CA ALA A 102 6.76 -22.99 0.05
C ALA A 102 7.74 -24.02 0.63
N TYR A 103 9.04 -23.86 0.36
CA TYR A 103 10.08 -24.71 0.92
C TYR A 103 10.11 -24.63 2.46
N GLN A 104 10.11 -23.42 3.02
CA GLN A 104 10.11 -23.23 4.48
C GLN A 104 8.86 -23.83 5.14
N GLN A 105 7.70 -23.75 4.48
CA GLN A 105 6.49 -24.39 4.97
C GLN A 105 6.62 -25.93 4.94
N ALA A 106 7.09 -26.50 3.83
CA ALA A 106 7.29 -27.93 3.71
C ALA A 106 8.31 -28.48 4.73
N GLN A 107 9.38 -27.74 5.02
CA GLN A 107 10.35 -28.12 6.07
C GLN A 107 9.69 -28.11 7.46
N ARG A 108 8.85 -27.11 7.77
CA ARG A 108 8.10 -27.08 9.03
C ARG A 108 7.11 -28.22 9.13
N ASP A 109 6.41 -28.53 8.04
CA ASP A 109 5.43 -29.63 8.01
C ASP A 109 6.13 -30.98 8.18
N LYS A 110 7.29 -31.16 7.57
CA LYS A 110 8.13 -32.36 7.74
C LYS A 110 8.60 -32.50 9.18
N ALA A 111 9.17 -31.44 9.76
CA ALA A 111 9.62 -31.46 11.15
C ALA A 111 8.46 -31.73 12.13
N ALA A 112 7.30 -31.13 11.90
CA ALA A 112 6.11 -31.38 12.70
C ALA A 112 5.56 -32.80 12.53
N ARG A 113 5.78 -33.47 11.39
CA ARG A 113 5.45 -34.89 11.21
C ARG A 113 6.44 -35.78 11.96
N GLU A 114 7.74 -35.56 11.76
CA GLU A 114 8.80 -36.30 12.45
C GLU A 114 8.68 -36.15 13.98
N GLU A 115 8.38 -34.95 14.47
CA GLU A 115 8.13 -34.71 15.89
C GLU A 115 6.88 -35.43 16.40
N ARG A 116 5.81 -35.52 15.59
CA ARG A 116 4.61 -36.29 15.96
C ARG A 116 4.89 -37.79 15.99
N GLU A 117 5.54 -38.32 14.96
CA GLU A 117 5.92 -39.73 14.88
C GLU A 117 6.86 -40.13 16.03
N ALA A 118 7.87 -39.31 16.32
CA ALA A 118 8.78 -39.55 17.44
C ALA A 118 8.07 -39.47 18.80
N ARG A 119 7.10 -38.55 18.98
CA ARG A 119 6.26 -38.48 20.19
C ARG A 119 5.34 -39.69 20.33
N GLU A 120 4.76 -40.17 19.23
CA GLU A 120 3.89 -41.35 19.22
C GLU A 120 4.68 -42.62 19.55
N GLU A 121 5.88 -42.77 18.98
CA GLU A 121 6.79 -43.87 19.26
C GLU A 121 7.28 -43.85 20.72
N ALA A 122 7.73 -42.70 21.21
CA ALA A 122 8.10 -42.54 22.61
C ALA A 122 6.93 -42.86 23.56
N ALA A 123 5.70 -42.49 23.20
CA ALA A 123 4.50 -42.83 23.96
C ALA A 123 4.11 -44.32 23.86
N ARG A 124 4.50 -45.03 22.79
CA ARG A 124 4.35 -46.49 22.68
C ARG A 124 5.36 -47.20 23.58
N ILE A 125 6.65 -46.85 23.47
CA ILE A 125 7.73 -47.39 24.30
C ILE A 125 7.43 -47.19 25.79
N ALA A 126 6.96 -45.99 26.18
CA ALA A 126 6.60 -45.73 27.57
C ALA A 126 5.42 -46.59 28.06
N ARG A 127 4.43 -46.87 27.20
CA ARG A 127 3.29 -47.75 27.52
C ARG A 127 3.71 -49.21 27.65
N GLU A 128 4.54 -49.70 26.74
CA GLU A 128 5.09 -51.06 26.78
C GLU A 128 5.98 -51.27 28.00
N ALA A 129 6.87 -50.31 28.29
CA ALA A 129 7.73 -50.35 29.47
C ALA A 129 6.92 -50.33 30.78
N ALA A 130 5.87 -49.50 30.87
CA ALA A 130 4.99 -49.48 32.04
C ALA A 130 4.23 -50.82 32.22
N ALA A 131 3.82 -51.46 31.12
CA ALA A 131 3.18 -52.77 31.16
C ALA A 131 4.15 -53.88 31.59
N ASP A 132 5.40 -53.86 31.12
CA ASP A 132 6.43 -54.83 31.50
C ASP A 132 6.82 -54.69 32.99
N ILE A 133 6.97 -53.45 33.49
CA ILE A 133 7.18 -53.19 34.91
C ILE A 133 6.01 -53.74 35.73
N ALA A 134 4.77 -53.42 35.36
CA ALA A 134 3.59 -53.89 36.08
C ALA A 134 3.47 -55.43 36.08
N ALA A 135 3.80 -56.08 34.96
CA ALA A 135 3.80 -57.54 34.86
C ALA A 135 4.88 -58.19 35.75
N LYS A 136 6.10 -57.64 35.75
CA LYS A 136 7.20 -58.15 36.59
C LYS A 136 6.96 -57.90 38.08
N GLN A 137 6.43 -56.74 38.45
CA GLN A 137 6.02 -56.45 39.83
C GLN A 137 4.91 -57.39 40.30
N ALA A 138 3.93 -57.72 39.44
CA ALA A 138 2.87 -58.66 39.77
C ALA A 138 3.38 -60.12 39.92
N ALA A 139 4.39 -60.52 39.15
CA ALA A 139 4.94 -61.88 39.16
C ALA A 139 5.99 -62.13 40.26
N HIS A 140 6.85 -61.15 40.54
CA HIS A 140 8.04 -61.32 41.38
C HIS A 140 8.06 -60.44 42.64
N GLY A 141 7.08 -59.53 42.79
CA GLY A 141 7.04 -58.54 43.87
C GLY A 141 7.80 -57.26 43.54
N VAL A 142 7.47 -56.18 44.25
CA VAL A 142 7.94 -54.82 43.92
C VAL A 142 9.45 -54.64 44.15
N ASP A 143 10.03 -55.35 45.13
CA ASP A 143 11.45 -55.27 45.48
C ASP A 143 12.31 -56.37 44.82
N SER A 144 11.78 -57.06 43.82
CA SER A 144 12.53 -58.13 43.15
C SER A 144 13.66 -57.54 42.28
N PRO A 145 14.82 -58.22 42.17
CA PRO A 145 15.88 -57.80 41.26
C PRO A 145 15.41 -57.64 39.81
N GLU A 146 14.46 -58.46 39.36
CA GLU A 146 13.87 -58.38 38.02
C GLU A 146 12.97 -57.15 37.83
N ALA A 147 12.23 -56.74 38.86
CA ALA A 147 11.41 -55.52 38.84
C ALA A 147 12.29 -54.25 38.80
N ILE A 148 13.36 -54.21 39.60
CA ILE A 148 14.31 -53.10 39.64
C ILE A 148 15.07 -52.96 38.31
N GLN A 149 15.47 -54.09 37.70
CA GLN A 149 16.12 -54.07 36.37
C GLN A 149 15.18 -53.57 35.27
N ALA A 150 13.90 -53.97 35.30
CA ALA A 150 12.92 -53.50 34.33
C ALA A 150 12.66 -52.00 34.43
N GLU A 151 12.67 -51.46 35.65
CA GLU A 151 12.49 -50.03 35.91
C GLU A 151 13.70 -49.20 35.42
N GLN A 152 14.92 -49.71 35.60
CA GLN A 152 16.14 -49.10 35.06
C GLN A 152 16.17 -49.10 33.52
N GLN A 153 15.84 -50.24 32.90
CA GLN A 153 15.78 -50.37 31.44
C GLN A 153 14.69 -49.47 30.83
N ALA A 154 13.54 -49.37 31.48
CA ALA A 154 12.47 -48.46 31.10
C ALA A 154 12.90 -47.00 31.19
N ALA A 155 13.56 -46.60 32.29
CA ALA A 155 14.04 -45.24 32.47
C ALA A 155 15.07 -44.84 31.40
N GLU A 156 15.98 -45.76 31.05
CA GLU A 156 16.99 -45.54 30.02
C GLU A 156 16.35 -45.42 28.62
N ALA A 157 15.43 -46.34 28.27
CA ALA A 157 14.68 -46.30 27.01
C ALA A 157 13.84 -45.02 26.85
N ILE A 158 13.19 -44.56 27.92
CA ILE A 158 12.42 -43.30 27.92
C ILE A 158 13.35 -42.09 27.77
N SER A 159 14.55 -42.13 28.36
CA SER A 159 15.53 -41.04 28.26
C SER A 159 16.09 -40.87 26.85
N VAL A 160 16.42 -41.98 26.17
CA VAL A 160 16.90 -42.00 24.79
C VAL A 160 15.81 -41.51 23.84
N ALA A 161 14.58 -42.01 23.98
CA ALA A 161 13.44 -41.58 23.17
C ALA A 161 13.13 -40.07 23.33
N ARG A 162 13.38 -39.47 24.50
CA ARG A 162 13.20 -38.02 24.70
C ARG A 162 14.28 -37.17 24.03
N GLN A 163 15.51 -37.65 23.93
CA GLN A 163 16.60 -36.89 23.30
C GLN A 163 16.46 -36.80 21.77
N GLU A 164 15.88 -37.81 21.12
CA GLU A 164 15.70 -37.84 19.66
C GLU A 164 14.65 -36.83 19.15
N VAL A 165 13.68 -36.42 19.98
CA VAL A 165 12.59 -35.50 19.59
C VAL A 165 13.06 -34.04 19.43
N ALA A 166 14.22 -33.67 19.97
CA ALA A 166 14.63 -32.26 20.11
C ALA A 166 15.27 -31.62 18.85
N ALA A 167 15.29 -32.29 17.69
CA ALA A 167 15.93 -31.77 16.48
C ALA A 167 15.13 -30.61 15.86
N VAL A 168 15.48 -29.37 16.24
CA VAL A 168 14.90 -28.15 15.68
C VAL A 168 15.49 -27.86 14.30
N VAL A 169 14.63 -27.65 13.29
CA VAL A 169 15.07 -27.24 11.96
C VAL A 169 15.77 -25.87 12.03
N PRO A 170 17.03 -25.76 11.57
CA PRO A 170 17.76 -24.51 11.59
C PRO A 170 17.09 -23.49 10.66
N LYS A 171 16.88 -22.28 11.18
CA LYS A 171 16.39 -21.15 10.40
C LYS A 171 17.49 -20.66 9.47
N ILE A 172 17.19 -20.49 8.18
CA ILE A 172 18.13 -19.90 7.21
C ILE A 172 18.39 -18.43 7.59
N GLU A 173 19.66 -18.08 7.84
CA GLU A 173 20.08 -16.71 8.14
C GLU A 173 19.65 -15.73 7.04
N GLY A 174 19.22 -14.53 7.44
CA GLY A 174 18.74 -13.50 6.52
C GLY A 174 17.27 -13.63 6.08
N THR A 175 16.53 -14.66 6.52
CA THR A 175 15.11 -14.82 6.16
C THR A 175 14.15 -14.40 7.29
N ALA A 176 13.13 -13.62 6.94
CA ALA A 176 12.03 -13.25 7.83
C ALA A 176 10.69 -13.63 7.18
N VAL A 177 9.84 -14.35 7.93
CA VAL A 177 8.51 -14.73 7.47
C VAL A 177 7.54 -13.62 7.84
N LYS A 178 7.03 -12.88 6.85
CA LYS A 178 5.96 -11.90 7.05
C LYS A 178 4.61 -12.57 6.78
N ARG A 179 3.74 -12.64 7.81
CA ARG A 179 2.35 -13.06 7.66
C ARG A 179 1.49 -11.84 7.39
N THR A 180 0.84 -11.80 6.24
CA THR A 180 -0.08 -10.73 5.86
C THR A 180 -1.45 -11.35 5.64
N TRP A 181 -2.49 -10.77 6.25
CA TRP A 181 -3.87 -11.18 6.01
C TRP A 181 -4.32 -10.59 4.66
N ALA A 182 -4.69 -11.46 3.73
CA ALA A 182 -5.32 -11.06 2.47
C ALA A 182 -6.85 -11.02 2.64
N TRP A 183 -7.51 -10.12 1.92
CA TRP A 183 -8.96 -9.93 1.97
C TRP A 183 -9.49 -9.48 0.61
N GLU A 184 -10.80 -9.66 0.40
CA GLU A 184 -11.52 -9.26 -0.81
C GLU A 184 -12.75 -8.43 -0.40
N LEU A 185 -13.01 -7.32 -1.10
CA LEU A 185 -14.19 -6.48 -0.84
C LEU A 185 -15.40 -7.04 -1.60
N VAL A 186 -16.40 -7.50 -0.85
CA VAL A 186 -17.63 -8.07 -1.43
C VAL A 186 -18.71 -7.00 -1.65
N ASP A 187 -18.91 -6.09 -0.67
CA ASP A 187 -19.89 -5.00 -0.75
C ASP A 187 -19.38 -3.73 -0.05
N ILE A 188 -19.18 -2.66 -0.82
CA ILE A 188 -18.67 -1.39 -0.34
C ILE A 188 -19.70 -0.60 0.49
N ASN A 189 -20.99 -0.73 0.18
CA ASN A 189 -22.05 0.01 0.86
C ASN A 189 -22.31 -0.57 2.25
N ALA A 190 -22.32 -1.91 2.35
CA ALA A 190 -22.40 -2.59 3.64
C ALA A 190 -21.19 -2.26 4.53
N LEU A 191 -19.99 -2.20 3.94
CA LEU A 191 -18.77 -1.81 4.66
C LEU A 191 -18.84 -0.36 5.15
N PHE A 192 -19.26 0.59 4.30
CA PHE A 192 -19.41 1.99 4.69
C PHE A 192 -20.45 2.18 5.79
N ALA A 193 -21.56 1.44 5.75
CA ALA A 193 -22.59 1.52 6.79
C ALA A 193 -22.10 1.01 8.16
N ALA A 194 -21.33 -0.09 8.18
CA ALA A 194 -20.82 -0.68 9.42
C ALA A 194 -19.56 0.04 9.96
N ARG A 195 -18.65 0.44 9.06
CA ARG A 195 -17.35 1.04 9.35
C ARG A 195 -17.01 2.15 8.34
N PRO A 196 -17.60 3.35 8.50
CA PRO A 196 -17.32 4.48 7.61
C PRO A 196 -15.84 4.93 7.62
N ASP A 197 -15.09 4.60 8.67
CA ASP A 197 -13.66 4.92 8.80
C ASP A 197 -12.76 4.17 7.80
N LEU A 198 -13.25 3.06 7.24
CA LEU A 198 -12.49 2.22 6.30
C LEU A 198 -12.77 2.56 4.83
N VAL A 199 -13.76 3.42 4.54
CA VAL A 199 -14.22 3.72 3.18
C VAL A 199 -14.54 5.20 3.02
N THR A 200 -13.96 5.86 2.01
CA THR A 200 -14.28 7.25 1.66
C THR A 200 -15.21 7.30 0.45
N LEU A 201 -16.46 7.73 0.64
CA LEU A 201 -17.39 8.01 -0.46
C LEU A 201 -17.23 9.45 -0.94
N ILE A 202 -16.86 9.65 -2.21
CA ILE A 202 -16.62 10.97 -2.80
C ILE A 202 -17.74 11.31 -3.78
N PRO A 203 -18.39 12.49 -3.66
CA PRO A 203 -19.41 12.91 -4.62
C PRO A 203 -18.82 13.15 -6.02
N ASP A 204 -19.48 12.63 -7.05
CA ASP A 204 -19.14 12.93 -8.44
C ASP A 204 -19.70 14.29 -8.85
N LYS A 205 -18.82 15.30 -8.87
CA LYS A 205 -19.16 16.68 -9.24
C LYS A 205 -19.69 16.81 -10.67
N THR A 206 -19.24 15.97 -11.60
CA THR A 206 -19.66 16.03 -13.01
C THR A 206 -21.08 15.52 -13.16
N ALA A 207 -21.38 14.37 -12.53
CA ALA A 207 -22.72 13.80 -12.51
C ALA A 207 -23.72 14.74 -11.81
N ILE A 208 -23.34 15.33 -10.68
CA ILE A 208 -24.17 16.30 -9.96
C ILE A 208 -24.46 17.53 -10.85
N ARG A 209 -23.45 18.12 -11.50
CA ARG A 209 -23.65 19.25 -12.42
C ARG A 209 -24.57 18.90 -13.59
N ALA A 210 -24.47 17.69 -14.12
CA ALA A 210 -25.36 17.22 -15.18
C ALA A 210 -26.81 17.09 -14.69
N ALA A 211 -27.03 16.61 -13.46
CA ALA A 211 -28.35 16.51 -12.85
C ALA A 211 -28.97 17.90 -12.56
N LEU A 212 -28.16 18.85 -12.11
CA LEU A 212 -28.60 20.23 -11.83
C LEU A 212 -29.13 20.98 -13.07
N LYS A 213 -28.72 20.57 -14.28
CA LYS A 213 -29.30 21.10 -15.53
C LYS A 213 -30.76 20.70 -15.76
N LYS A 214 -31.21 19.62 -15.11
CA LYS A 214 -32.57 19.06 -15.28
C LYS A 214 -33.49 19.41 -14.11
N THR A 215 -32.97 19.34 -12.90
CA THR A 215 -33.72 19.67 -11.68
C THR A 215 -32.81 20.34 -10.66
N GLN A 216 -33.32 21.40 -10.03
CA GLN A 216 -32.62 22.13 -8.98
C GLN A 216 -33.09 21.70 -7.58
N SER A 217 -33.81 20.58 -7.48
CA SER A 217 -34.21 19.98 -6.21
C SER A 217 -33.66 18.55 -6.13
N ILE A 218 -32.43 18.44 -5.64
CA ILE A 218 -31.76 17.15 -5.42
C ILE A 218 -31.59 16.94 -3.91
N PRO A 219 -32.16 15.88 -3.32
CA PRO A 219 -31.99 15.57 -1.90
C PRO A 219 -30.52 15.53 -1.49
N GLY A 220 -30.19 16.18 -0.38
CA GLY A 220 -28.82 16.27 0.12
C GLY A 220 -27.98 17.41 -0.46
N LEU A 221 -28.50 18.22 -1.40
CA LEU A 221 -27.83 19.40 -1.94
C LEU A 221 -28.59 20.69 -1.62
N ARG A 222 -27.87 21.72 -1.14
CA ARG A 222 -28.37 23.11 -1.09
C ARG A 222 -27.84 23.86 -2.30
N ILE A 223 -28.73 24.32 -3.17
CA ILE A 223 -28.40 24.94 -4.46
C ILE A 223 -28.68 26.44 -4.39
N PHE A 224 -27.75 27.27 -4.86
CA PHE A 224 -27.86 28.73 -4.93
C PHE A 224 -27.19 29.25 -6.21
N GLU A 225 -27.63 30.42 -6.68
CA GLU A 225 -27.08 31.07 -7.87
C GLU A 225 -25.99 32.08 -7.47
N ASP A 226 -24.83 31.97 -8.13
CA ASP A 226 -23.71 32.90 -7.98
C ASP A 226 -23.50 33.57 -9.35
N VAL A 227 -23.94 34.84 -9.45
CA VAL A 227 -23.93 35.59 -10.72
C VAL A 227 -22.58 36.27 -10.88
N LYS A 228 -21.81 35.80 -11.87
CA LYS A 228 -20.52 36.39 -12.24
C LYS A 228 -20.47 36.66 -13.73
N THR A 229 -20.15 37.91 -14.11
CA THR A 229 -19.88 38.27 -15.50
C THR A 229 -18.53 37.68 -15.93
N ILE A 230 -18.54 36.91 -17.02
CA ILE A 230 -17.35 36.28 -17.61
C ILE A 230 -17.24 36.76 -19.05
N ILE A 231 -16.07 37.30 -19.42
CA ILE A 231 -15.74 37.61 -20.81
C ILE A 231 -15.18 36.34 -21.45
N ARG A 232 -15.73 35.96 -22.62
CA ARG A 232 -15.29 34.81 -23.42
C ARG A 232 -14.17 35.19 -24.36
#